data_AF-A0A7X6PBW3-F1
#
_entry.id   AF-A0A7X6PBW3-F1
#
_cell.length_a   1.000
_cell.length_b   1.000
_cell.length_c   1.000
_cell.angle_alpha   90.00
_cell.angle_beta   90.00
_cell.angle_gamma   90.00
#
_symmetry.space_group_name_H-M   'P 1'
#
loop_
_entity.id
_entity.type
_entity.pdbx_description
1 polymer ?
#
loop_
_entity_poly.entity_id
_entity_poly.type
_entity_poly.pdbx_seq_one_letter_code
_entity_poly.pdbx_strand_id
1 'polypeptide(L)' 'MYRLKDIVITFTFVVFLVISLEAQEHREPATLAIGSRAPEFRLKGIDNKTYTLKSFSRAKILVIIFSAPHCPTAQA' A
#
# COMPACT_ATOMS: atom_id res chain seq x y z
N MET A 1 -5.09 13.41 -46.37
CA MET A 1 -5.76 13.79 -45.10
C MET A 1 -5.84 12.66 -44.06
N TYR A 2 -5.45 11.41 -44.37
CA TYR A 2 -5.39 10.31 -43.37
C TYR A 2 -4.09 10.30 -42.54
N ARG A 3 -2.95 10.65 -43.16
CA ARG A 3 -1.60 10.65 -42.57
C ARG A 3 -1.46 11.38 -41.22
N LEU A 4 -2.15 12.50 -41.00
CA LEU A 4 -2.06 13.25 -39.74
C LEU A 4 -2.92 12.64 -38.62
N LYS A 5 -4.10 12.12 -38.95
CA LYS A 5 -4.96 11.41 -37.98
C LYS A 5 -4.29 10.11 -37.52
N ASP A 6 -3.66 9.40 -38.43
CA ASP A 6 -2.96 8.15 -38.11
C ASP A 6 -1.78 8.41 -37.15
N ILE A 7 -0.98 9.45 -37.40
CA ILE A 7 0.14 9.84 -36.51
C ILE A 7 -0.38 10.21 -35.11
N VAL A 8 -1.47 10.99 -35.02
CA VAL A 8 -2.06 11.39 -33.73
C VAL A 8 -2.60 10.19 -32.97
N ILE A 9 -3.26 9.24 -33.66
CA ILE A 9 -3.80 8.02 -33.04
C ILE A 9 -2.66 7.14 -32.53
N THR A 10 -1.63 6.89 -33.35
CA THR A 10 -0.46 6.09 -32.94
C THR A 10 0.26 6.75 -31.77
N PHE A 11 0.46 8.06 -31.80
CA PHE A 11 1.10 8.79 -30.70
C PHE A 11 0.28 8.68 -29.40
N THR A 12 -1.03 8.87 -29.47
CA THR A 12 -1.92 8.76 -28.31
C THR A 12 -1.89 7.35 -27.71
N PHE A 13 -1.90 6.32 -28.55
CA PHE A 13 -1.80 4.93 -28.11
C PHE A 13 -0.45 4.62 -27.43
N VAL A 14 0.66 5.10 -28.01
CA VAL A 14 2.00 4.93 -27.44
C VAL A 14 2.11 5.65 -26.09
N VAL A 15 1.57 6.88 -25.97
CA VAL A 15 1.55 7.61 -24.70
C VAL A 15 0.76 6.86 -23.64
N PHE A 16 -0.43 6.34 -23.97
CA PHE A 16 -1.25 5.56 -23.05
C PHE A 16 -0.56 4.27 -22.58
N LEU A 17 0.14 3.59 -23.49
CA LEU A 17 0.90 2.38 -23.20
C LEU A 17 2.05 2.67 -22.22
N VAL A 18 2.78 3.76 -22.43
CA VAL A 18 3.89 4.18 -21.56
C VAL A 18 3.39 4.55 -20.15
N ILE A 19 2.27 5.27 -20.03
CA ILE A 19 1.68 5.64 -18.72
C ILE A 19 1.29 4.41 -17.91
N SER A 20 0.80 3.35 -18.56
CA SER A 20 0.40 2.13 -17.87
C SER A 20 1.58 1.34 -17.31
N LEU A 21 2.79 1.51 -17.88
CA LEU A 21 4.00 0.79 -17.48
C LEU A 21 4.62 1.36 -16.18
N GLU A 22 4.50 2.67 -15.95
CA GLU A 22 5.02 3.37 -14.77
C GLU A 22 4.19 3.12 -13.49
N ALA A 23 2.99 2.54 -13.61
CA ALA A 23 2.03 2.45 -12.52
C ALA A 23 2.37 1.41 -11.42
N GLN A 24 3.53 0.73 -11.49
CA GLN A 24 3.89 -0.37 -10.58
C GLN A 24 5.21 -0.18 -9.79
N GLU A 25 5.67 1.05 -9.54
CA GLU A 25 6.76 1.24 -8.57
C GLU A 25 6.24 1.05 -7.14
N HIS A 26 6.43 -0.14 -6.56
CA HIS A 26 6.20 -0.38 -5.12
C HIS A 26 7.52 -0.24 -4.35
N ARG A 27 7.66 0.84 -3.58
CA ARG A 27 8.80 0.98 -2.66
C ARG A 27 8.55 0.16 -1.41
N GLU A 28 9.41 -0.82 -1.18
CA GLU A 28 9.41 -1.58 0.06
C GLU A 28 9.65 -0.65 1.26
N PRO A 29 8.83 -0.74 2.32
CA PRO A 29 9.04 0.03 3.53
C PRO A 29 10.30 -0.46 4.25
N ALA A 30 11.05 0.47 4.84
CA ALA A 30 12.20 0.12 5.65
C ALA A 30 11.78 -0.73 6.85
N THR A 31 12.45 -1.87 7.05
CA THR A 31 12.22 -2.72 8.22
C THR A 31 12.71 -2.03 9.49
N LEU A 32 11.87 -2.03 10.53
CA LEU A 32 12.23 -1.47 11.83
C LEU A 32 13.37 -2.29 12.46
N ALA A 33 14.42 -1.62 12.95
CA ALA A 33 15.53 -2.29 13.62
C ALA A 33 15.07 -2.94 14.93
N ILE A 34 15.68 -4.08 15.28
CA ILE A 34 15.40 -4.77 16.55
C ILE A 34 15.72 -3.84 17.74
N GLY A 35 14.83 -3.82 18.74
CA GLY A 35 14.96 -2.96 19.92
C GLY A 35 14.40 -1.54 19.73
N SER A 36 14.00 -1.17 18.51
CA SER A 36 13.28 0.08 18.27
C SER A 36 11.98 0.12 19.04
N ARG A 37 11.60 1.31 19.53
CA ARG A 37 10.29 1.51 20.13
C ARG A 37 9.21 1.29 19.06
N ALA A 38 8.14 0.61 19.45
CA ALA A 38 6.97 0.49 18.60
C ALA A 38 6.37 1.88 18.32
N PRO A 39 6.03 2.21 17.06
CA PRO A 39 5.35 3.46 16.74
C PRO A 39 3.98 3.55 17.44
N GLU A 40 3.66 4.73 17.98
CA GLU A 40 2.35 4.99 18.54
C GLU A 40 1.26 4.90 17.47
N PHE A 41 0.09 4.35 17.84
CA PHE A 41 -1.09 4.36 17.00
C PHE A 41 -2.34 4.70 17.81
N ARG A 42 -3.34 5.25 17.12
CA ARG A 42 -4.68 5.50 17.65
C ARG A 42 -5.71 5.21 16.56
N LEU A 43 -6.15 3.96 16.48
CA LEU A 43 -6.98 3.46 15.37
C LEU A 43 -8.32 2.96 15.87
N LYS A 44 -9.36 3.13 15.03
CA LYS A 44 -10.70 2.63 15.29
C LYS A 44 -10.79 1.16 14.86
N GLY A 45 -11.26 0.30 15.75
CA GLY A 45 -11.54 -1.11 15.47
C GLY A 45 -12.89 -1.31 14.78
N ILE A 46 -13.11 -2.53 14.28
CA ILE A 46 -14.40 -2.96 13.70
C ILE A 46 -15.55 -2.95 14.71
N ASP A 47 -15.22 -2.97 16.01
CA ASP A 47 -16.15 -2.86 17.12
C ASP A 47 -16.44 -1.39 17.52
N ASN A 48 -16.01 -0.44 16.70
CA ASN A 48 -16.08 1.00 16.91
C ASN A 48 -15.30 1.55 18.11
N LYS A 49 -14.46 0.75 18.80
CA LYS A 49 -13.59 1.25 19.87
C LYS A 49 -12.29 1.81 19.31
N THR A 50 -11.67 2.74 20.05
CA THR A 50 -10.33 3.25 19.70
C THR A 50 -9.27 2.47 20.47
N TYR A 51 -8.27 1.96 19.76
CA TYR A 51 -7.14 1.21 20.31
C TYR A 51 -5.85 2.01 20.19
N THR A 52 -4.99 1.85 21.19
CA THR A 52 -3.61 2.35 21.22
C THR A 52 -2.66 1.26 21.69
N LEU A 53 -1.34 1.50 21.68
CA LEU A 53 -0.38 0.56 22.28
C LEU A 53 -0.73 0.24 23.75
N LYS A 54 -1.19 1.24 24.51
CA LYS A 54 -1.56 1.08 25.93
C LYS A 54 -2.75 0.14 26.14
N SER A 55 -3.65 0.02 25.15
CA SER A 55 -4.78 -0.92 25.21
C SER A 55 -4.34 -2.37 25.41
N PHE A 56 -3.09 -2.70 25.04
CA PHE A 56 -2.52 -4.04 25.13
C PHE A 56 -1.45 -4.19 26.23
N SER A 57 -1.33 -3.22 27.14
CA SER A 57 -0.30 -3.18 28.20
C SER A 57 -0.26 -4.37 29.16
N ARG A 58 -1.32 -5.18 29.22
CA ARG A 58 -1.38 -6.41 30.03
C ARG A 58 -0.82 -7.64 29.30
N ALA A 59 -0.61 -7.57 27.98
CA ALA A 59 -0.07 -8.67 27.20
C ALA A 59 1.45 -8.78 27.37
N LYS A 60 1.98 -10.01 27.43
CA LYS A 60 3.42 -10.24 27.47
C LYS A 60 4.10 -9.94 26.12
N ILE A 61 3.37 -10.18 25.02
CA ILE A 61 3.82 -9.98 23.64
C ILE A 61 2.64 -9.40 22.85
N LEU A 62 2.93 -8.41 22.01
CA LEU A 62 1.99 -7.84 21.04
C LEU A 62 2.53 -8.07 19.63
N VAL A 63 1.72 -8.64 18.75
CA VAL A 63 2.03 -8.85 17.32
C VAL A 63 1.13 -7.91 16.50
N ILE A 64 1.72 -7.15 15.58
CA ILE A 64 1.02 -6.25 14.67
C ILE A 64 1.15 -6.82 13.26
N ILE A 65 0.02 -7.09 12.61
CA ILE A 65 -0.04 -7.62 11.24
C ILE A 65 -0.64 -6.54 10.34
N PHE A 66 0.12 -6.10 9.34
CA PHE A 66 -0.39 -5.26 8.26
C PHE A 66 -0.94 -6.16 7.15
N SER A 67 -2.25 -6.08 6.90
CA SER A 67 -2.94 -6.88 5.89
C SER A 67 -4.01 -6.06 5.16
N ALA A 68 -4.41 -6.50 3.98
CA ALA A 68 -5.47 -5.89 3.19
C ALA A 68 -6.24 -6.95 2.38
N PRO A 69 -7.57 -6.79 2.20
CA PRO A 69 -8.42 -7.80 1.54
C PRO A 69 -8.04 -8.16 0.11
N HIS A 70 -7.37 -7.26 -0.60
CA HIS A 70 -7.00 -7.43 -2.01
C HIS A 70 -5.48 -7.51 -2.22
N CYS A 71 -4.72 -7.80 -1.16
CA CYS A 71 -3.28 -7.95 -1.25
C CYS A 71 -2.95 -9.39 -1.70
N PRO A 72 -2.32 -9.58 -2.89
CA PRO A 72 -2.03 -10.92 -3.42
C PRO A 72 -1.02 -11.70 -2.56
N THR A 73 -0.21 -11.01 -1.75
CA THR A 73 0.77 -11.64 -0.84
C THR A 73 0.21 -11.90 0.56
N ALA A 74 -0.86 -11.22 0.96
CA ALA A 74 -1.52 -11.43 2.26
C ALA A 74 -2.61 -12.51 2.21
N GLN A 75 -2.69 -13.23 1.10
CA GLN A 75 -3.72 -14.24 0.86
C GLN A 75 -3.46 -15.49 1.72
N ALA A 76 -4.48 -15.89 2.47
CA ALA A 76 -4.50 -17.10 3.31
C ALA A 76 -4.59 -18.38 2.46
#